data_AF-A0A5M4APL4-F1
#
_entry.id   AF-A0A5M4APL4-F1
#
_cell.length_a   1.000
_cell.length_b   1.000
_cell.length_c   1.000
_cell.angle_alpha   90.00
_cell.angle_beta   90.00
_cell.angle_gamma   90.00
#
_symmetry.space_group_name_H-M   'P 1'
#
loop_
_entity.id
_entity.type
_entity.pdbx_description
1 polymer ?
#
loop_
_entity_poly.entity_id
_entity_poly.type
_entity_poly.pdbx_seq_one_letter_code
_entity_poly.pdbx_strand_id
1 'polypeptide(L)'
;MIKGYEGENNDIDNPVHVASCMKHFLGHSAANSGKDRTPALLPEIDLRERHLVSFKKAIDAGAHSVMSNSGIINGVPVHASYDIIAKLLKQELGLNGLVVTDWADIENLHNRDRVARTQKEAVKISVNAGIDMSMVPYTGCKTPARIRKS
;
A
#
# COMPACT_ATOMS: atom_id res chain seq x y z
N MET A 1 10.47 3.96 -16.39
CA MET A 1 10.36 4.86 -15.22
C MET A 1 11.20 4.34 -14.07
N ILE A 2 10.99 3.13 -13.55
CA ILE A 2 11.79 2.58 -12.43
C ILE A 2 13.30 2.72 -12.66
N LYS A 3 13.82 2.12 -13.73
CA LYS A 3 15.24 2.23 -14.13
C LYS A 3 15.76 3.67 -14.30
N GLY A 4 14.87 4.61 -14.64
CA GLY A 4 15.26 6.02 -14.77
C GLY A 4 15.42 6.71 -13.43
N TYR A 5 14.63 6.32 -12.42
CA TYR A 5 14.74 6.84 -11.05
C TYR A 5 15.82 6.11 -10.26
N GLU A 6 15.82 4.78 -10.31
CA GLU A 6 16.64 3.91 -9.46
C GLU A 6 17.94 3.42 -10.15
N GLY A 7 18.17 3.82 -11.40
CA GLY A 7 19.31 3.36 -12.20
C GLY A 7 19.07 2.02 -12.90
N GLU A 8 19.85 1.74 -13.96
CA GLU A 8 19.69 0.51 -14.76
C GLU A 8 20.02 -0.76 -13.97
N ASN A 9 20.89 -0.64 -12.96
CA ASN A 9 21.33 -1.73 -12.10
C ASN A 9 20.74 -1.62 -10.68
N ASN A 10 19.74 -0.78 -10.48
CA ASN A 10 19.11 -0.52 -9.18
C ASN A 10 20.08 0.08 -8.13
N ASP A 11 20.98 0.96 -8.57
CA ASP A 11 22.03 1.64 -7.81
C ASP A 11 21.51 2.90 -7.09
N ILE A 12 20.60 2.71 -6.14
CA ILE A 12 19.99 3.81 -5.36
C ILE A 12 20.95 4.48 -4.36
N ASP A 13 22.16 3.94 -4.18
CA ASP A 13 23.25 4.55 -3.42
C ASP A 13 23.99 5.64 -4.23
N ASN A 14 23.76 5.69 -5.54
CA ASN A 14 24.26 6.73 -6.41
C ASN A 14 23.57 8.09 -6.12
N PRO A 15 24.31 9.19 -5.93
CA PRO A 15 23.75 10.48 -5.52
C PRO A 15 22.78 11.12 -6.54
N VAL A 16 22.70 10.63 -7.77
CA VAL A 16 21.75 11.13 -8.78
C VAL A 16 20.51 10.24 -8.95
N HIS A 17 20.43 9.13 -8.23
CA HIS A 17 19.30 8.20 -8.25
C HIS A 17 18.46 8.32 -6.98
N VAL A 18 17.19 7.95 -7.09
CA VAL A 18 16.20 8.02 -6.01
C VAL A 18 15.33 6.78 -6.01
N ALA A 19 14.99 6.28 -4.82
CA ALA A 19 14.03 5.19 -4.67
C ALA A 19 12.66 5.62 -5.21
N SER A 20 12.09 4.80 -6.09
CA SER A 20 10.76 4.98 -6.64
C SER A 20 9.70 4.44 -5.69
N CYS A 21 8.51 5.02 -5.78
CA CYS A 21 7.33 4.59 -5.04
C CYS A 21 6.16 4.39 -5.99
N MET A 22 5.80 3.12 -6.20
CA MET A 22 4.68 2.76 -7.07
C MET A 22 3.37 3.00 -6.36
N LYS A 23 2.43 3.69 -7.00
CA LYS A 23 1.15 4.04 -6.38
C LYS A 23 -0.02 4.05 -7.37
N HIS A 24 -1.25 3.79 -6.95
CA HIS A 24 -1.69 3.36 -5.61
C HIS A 24 -2.08 1.87 -5.67
N PHE A 25 -1.39 1.04 -4.90
CA PHE A 25 -1.56 -0.41 -4.92
C PHE A 25 -2.75 -0.85 -4.05
N LEU A 26 -3.86 -1.36 -4.58
CA LEU A 26 -4.17 -1.68 -5.97
C LEU A 26 -5.57 -1.16 -6.33
N GLY A 27 -5.88 -1.03 -7.61
CA GLY A 27 -7.26 -0.81 -8.09
C GLY A 27 -7.87 0.56 -7.77
N HIS A 28 -7.07 1.54 -7.38
CA HIS A 28 -7.56 2.85 -6.90
C HIS A 28 -8.46 3.59 -7.90
N SER A 29 -8.16 3.48 -9.21
CA SER A 29 -8.93 4.16 -10.26
C SER A 29 -10.25 3.47 -10.63
N ALA A 30 -10.57 2.31 -10.04
CA ALA A 30 -11.71 1.48 -10.44
C ALA A 30 -12.92 1.61 -9.50
N ALA A 31 -13.02 2.72 -8.79
CA ALA A 31 -14.16 3.01 -7.92
C ALA A 31 -15.47 3.01 -8.71
N ASN A 32 -16.49 2.26 -8.26
CA ASN A 32 -17.73 2.07 -9.01
C ASN A 32 -18.48 3.38 -9.29
N SER A 33 -18.36 4.35 -8.41
CA SER A 33 -19.04 5.64 -8.55
C SER A 33 -18.29 6.65 -9.42
N GLY A 34 -17.04 6.36 -9.81
CA GLY A 34 -16.12 7.30 -10.45
C GLY A 34 -15.59 8.40 -9.53
N LYS A 35 -16.07 8.50 -8.28
CA LYS A 35 -15.57 9.45 -7.28
C LYS A 35 -14.35 8.88 -6.57
N ASP A 36 -13.39 9.77 -6.30
CA ASP A 36 -12.17 9.45 -5.57
C ASP A 36 -12.46 8.75 -4.23
N ARG A 37 -11.63 7.75 -3.90
CA ARG A 37 -11.67 6.98 -2.64
C ARG A 37 -13.03 6.36 -2.28
N THR A 38 -13.91 6.15 -3.26
CA THR A 38 -15.13 5.37 -3.06
C THR A 38 -14.91 3.88 -3.36
N PRO A 39 -15.77 2.97 -2.86
CA PRO A 39 -15.54 1.54 -3.01
C PRO A 39 -15.46 1.07 -4.47
N ALA A 40 -14.63 0.06 -4.68
CA ALA A 40 -14.52 -0.71 -5.91
C ALA A 40 -15.00 -2.15 -5.69
N LEU A 41 -15.74 -2.68 -6.64
CA LEU A 41 -16.17 -4.08 -6.74
C LEU A 41 -15.43 -4.71 -7.90
N LEU A 42 -14.35 -5.42 -7.59
CA LEU A 42 -13.44 -5.96 -8.57
C LEU A 42 -13.34 -7.49 -8.42
N PRO A 43 -13.76 -8.27 -9.42
CA PRO A 43 -13.45 -9.68 -9.48
C PRO A 43 -11.93 -9.92 -9.40
N GLU A 44 -11.51 -11.01 -8.79
CA GLU A 44 -10.09 -11.33 -8.65
C GLU A 44 -9.39 -11.44 -10.01
N ILE A 45 -10.07 -11.98 -11.02
CA ILE A 45 -9.54 -12.05 -12.39
C ILE A 45 -9.21 -10.66 -12.95
N ASP A 46 -10.07 -9.67 -12.72
CA ASP A 46 -9.85 -8.30 -13.22
C ASP A 46 -8.70 -7.61 -12.45
N LEU A 47 -8.63 -7.82 -11.13
CA LEU A 47 -7.50 -7.38 -10.31
C LEU A 47 -6.17 -7.92 -10.85
N ARG A 48 -6.11 -9.22 -11.14
CA ARG A 48 -4.89 -9.91 -11.57
C ARG A 48 -4.51 -9.61 -13.02
N GLU A 49 -5.46 -9.61 -13.94
CA GLU A 49 -5.17 -9.45 -15.37
C GLU A 49 -4.96 -8.01 -15.79
N ARG A 50 -5.56 -7.03 -15.08
CA ARG A 50 -5.50 -5.62 -15.50
C ARG A 50 -4.74 -4.75 -14.53
N HIS A 51 -5.15 -4.75 -13.27
CA HIS A 51 -4.60 -3.80 -12.30
C HIS A 51 -3.21 -4.19 -11.83
N LEU A 52 -2.93 -5.49 -11.69
CA LEU A 52 -1.68 -6.00 -11.13
C LEU A 52 -0.48 -5.88 -12.08
N VAL A 53 -0.74 -5.91 -13.41
CA VAL A 53 0.29 -6.08 -14.44
C VAL A 53 1.37 -5.00 -14.38
N SER A 54 0.99 -3.75 -14.18
CA SER A 54 1.95 -2.63 -14.12
C SER A 54 2.80 -2.68 -12.85
N PHE A 55 2.21 -3.05 -11.72
CA PHE A 55 2.94 -3.20 -10.46
C PHE A 55 3.90 -4.38 -10.50
N LYS A 56 3.48 -5.52 -11.05
CA LYS A 56 4.37 -6.67 -11.25
C LYS A 56 5.58 -6.28 -12.09
N LYS A 57 5.38 -5.63 -13.24
CA LYS A 57 6.48 -5.14 -14.09
C LYS A 57 7.41 -4.16 -13.38
N ALA A 58 6.88 -3.33 -12.48
CA ALA A 58 7.69 -2.39 -11.71
C ALA A 58 8.52 -3.11 -10.63
N ILE A 59 7.94 -4.09 -9.95
CA ILE A 59 8.63 -4.92 -8.95
C ILE A 59 9.72 -5.77 -9.63
N ASP A 60 9.40 -6.39 -10.77
CA ASP A 60 10.36 -7.14 -11.60
C ASP A 60 11.51 -6.24 -12.09
N ALA A 61 11.26 -4.94 -12.24
CA ALA A 61 12.27 -3.94 -12.59
C ALA A 61 13.07 -3.41 -11.39
N GLY A 62 12.80 -3.90 -10.17
CA GLY A 62 13.57 -3.58 -8.96
C GLY A 62 12.96 -2.52 -8.03
N ALA A 63 11.72 -2.08 -8.25
CA ALA A 63 11.13 -0.97 -7.49
C ALA A 63 11.25 -1.14 -5.97
N HIS A 64 11.76 -0.11 -5.30
CA HIS A 64 12.08 -0.15 -3.88
C HIS A 64 10.89 0.09 -2.93
N SER A 65 9.81 0.70 -3.38
CA SER A 65 8.66 0.94 -2.51
C SER A 65 7.31 0.99 -3.23
N VAL A 66 6.25 0.77 -2.45
CA VAL A 66 4.87 0.78 -2.92
C VAL A 66 4.00 1.54 -1.92
N MET A 67 3.12 2.41 -2.42
CA MET A 67 2.09 3.09 -1.65
C MET A 67 0.74 2.39 -1.79
N SER A 68 0.10 2.06 -0.69
CA SER A 68 -1.21 1.40 -0.67
C SER A 68 -2.32 2.31 -1.19
N ASN A 69 -3.37 1.71 -1.74
CA ASN A 69 -4.63 2.37 -2.10
C ASN A 69 -5.40 2.80 -0.85
N SER A 70 -5.82 4.07 -0.82
CA SER A 70 -6.71 4.62 0.22
C SER A 70 -8.15 4.11 0.17
N GLY A 71 -8.55 3.44 -0.90
CA GLY A 71 -9.90 2.97 -1.13
C GLY A 71 -10.19 1.58 -0.55
N ILE A 72 -11.38 1.10 -0.87
CA ILE A 72 -11.93 -0.18 -0.45
C ILE A 72 -12.11 -1.05 -1.69
N ILE A 73 -11.64 -2.30 -1.64
CA ILE A 73 -11.91 -3.32 -2.66
C ILE A 73 -12.76 -4.41 -2.02
N ASN A 74 -13.91 -4.71 -2.62
CA ASN A 74 -14.81 -5.78 -2.18
C ASN A 74 -15.14 -5.73 -0.67
N GLY A 75 -15.31 -4.52 -0.14
CA GLY A 75 -15.63 -4.29 1.28
C GLY A 75 -14.43 -4.22 2.23
N VAL A 76 -13.20 -4.43 1.76
CA VAL A 76 -11.99 -4.37 2.60
C VAL A 76 -11.12 -3.18 2.22
N PRO A 77 -10.78 -2.26 3.15
CA PRO A 77 -9.78 -1.22 2.91
C PRO A 77 -8.42 -1.84 2.57
N VAL A 78 -7.78 -1.37 1.51
CA VAL A 78 -6.56 -2.05 1.00
C VAL A 78 -5.41 -1.99 2.00
N HIS A 79 -5.25 -0.87 2.71
CA HIS A 79 -4.26 -0.70 3.78
C HIS A 79 -4.56 -1.48 5.07
N ALA A 80 -5.65 -2.27 5.09
CA ALA A 80 -5.97 -3.24 6.13
C ALA A 80 -6.03 -4.70 5.61
N SER A 81 -5.82 -4.92 4.31
CA SER A 81 -5.96 -6.24 3.69
C SER A 81 -4.65 -7.03 3.73
N TYR A 82 -4.58 -8.04 4.60
CA TYR A 82 -3.45 -8.98 4.65
C TYR A 82 -3.28 -9.76 3.34
N ASP A 83 -4.38 -10.12 2.69
CA ASP A 83 -4.33 -10.89 1.44
C ASP A 83 -3.77 -10.05 0.29
N ILE A 84 -4.07 -8.75 0.22
CA ILE A 84 -3.53 -7.88 -0.83
C ILE A 84 -2.09 -7.45 -0.51
N ILE A 85 -1.79 -7.05 0.73
CA ILE A 85 -0.48 -6.49 1.08
C ILE A 85 0.54 -7.58 1.40
N ALA A 86 0.28 -8.45 2.38
CA ALA A 86 1.26 -9.46 2.76
C ALA A 86 1.31 -10.62 1.76
N LYS A 87 0.17 -11.21 1.40
CA LYS A 87 0.18 -12.39 0.51
C LYS A 87 0.45 -12.01 -0.95
N LEU A 88 -0.35 -11.14 -1.54
CA LEU A 88 -0.18 -10.81 -2.97
C LEU A 88 1.07 -9.97 -3.22
N LEU A 89 1.21 -8.81 -2.57
CA LEU A 89 2.32 -7.90 -2.89
C LEU A 89 3.68 -8.40 -2.41
N LYS A 90 3.79 -8.80 -1.14
CA LYS A 90 5.09 -9.19 -0.57
C LYS A 90 5.47 -10.64 -0.90
N GLN A 91 4.56 -11.59 -0.73
CA GLN A 91 4.88 -13.02 -0.90
C GLN A 91 4.78 -13.47 -2.36
N GLU A 92 3.69 -13.14 -3.05
CA GLU A 92 3.45 -13.64 -4.42
C GLU A 92 4.24 -12.85 -5.47
N LEU A 93 4.19 -11.51 -5.42
CA LEU A 93 4.96 -10.66 -6.34
C LEU A 93 6.42 -10.47 -5.92
N GLY A 94 6.77 -10.79 -4.67
CA GLY A 94 8.16 -10.72 -4.20
C GLY A 94 8.69 -9.31 -3.98
N LEU A 95 7.84 -8.34 -3.59
CA LEU A 95 8.32 -7.01 -3.20
C LEU A 95 9.24 -7.13 -1.97
N ASN A 96 10.55 -6.92 -2.19
CA ASN A 96 11.59 -6.87 -1.15
C ASN A 96 11.85 -5.45 -0.61
N GLY A 97 10.89 -4.55 -0.83
CA GLY A 97 10.97 -3.14 -0.50
C GLY A 97 9.99 -2.71 0.60
N LEU A 98 9.74 -1.41 0.67
CA LEU A 98 8.92 -0.78 1.70
C LEU A 98 7.47 -0.59 1.24
N VAL A 99 6.50 -0.95 2.08
CA VAL A 99 5.09 -0.59 1.88
C VAL A 99 4.72 0.58 2.78
N VAL A 100 4.34 1.71 2.16
CA VAL A 100 3.90 2.93 2.83
C VAL A 100 2.40 3.15 2.63
N THR A 101 1.72 3.73 3.61
CA THR A 101 0.32 4.17 3.40
C THR A 101 0.25 5.45 2.59
N ASP A 102 -0.89 5.72 1.96
CA ASP A 102 -1.20 7.08 1.51
C ASP A 102 -1.67 7.93 2.72
N TRP A 103 -1.97 9.18 2.46
CA TRP A 103 -2.22 10.23 3.45
C TRP A 103 -3.34 9.88 4.44
N ALA A 104 -2.97 9.75 5.72
CA ALA A 104 -3.89 9.51 6.85
C ALA A 104 -4.66 8.18 6.80
N ASP A 105 -4.28 7.23 5.95
CA ASP A 105 -5.11 6.05 5.70
C ASP A 105 -5.29 5.15 6.93
N ILE A 106 -4.25 4.99 7.77
CA ILE A 106 -4.42 4.27 9.03
C ILE A 106 -5.48 4.96 9.90
N GLU A 107 -5.53 6.29 9.93
CA GLU A 107 -6.56 6.99 10.70
C GLU A 107 -7.96 6.81 10.11
N ASN A 108 -8.04 6.71 8.78
CA ASN A 108 -9.29 6.52 8.04
C ASN A 108 -9.94 5.16 8.29
N LEU A 109 -9.19 4.12 8.67
CA LEU A 109 -9.78 2.86 9.13
C LEU A 109 -10.77 3.04 10.29
N HIS A 110 -10.49 4.00 11.19
CA HIS A 110 -11.38 4.35 12.28
C HIS A 110 -12.37 5.46 11.92
N ASN A 111 -11.88 6.53 11.26
CA ASN A 111 -12.66 7.75 11.05
C ASN A 111 -13.67 7.62 9.90
N ARG A 112 -13.28 6.98 8.80
CA ARG A 112 -14.04 6.91 7.55
C ARG A 112 -14.67 5.54 7.34
N ASP A 113 -13.86 4.48 7.39
CA ASP A 113 -14.30 3.13 6.99
C ASP A 113 -14.96 2.35 8.12
N ARG A 114 -14.80 2.81 9.37
CA ARG A 114 -15.42 2.24 10.56
C ARG A 114 -15.09 0.75 10.78
N VAL A 115 -13.91 0.30 10.33
CA VAL A 115 -13.42 -1.07 10.52
C VAL A 115 -12.58 -1.24 11.79
N ALA A 116 -12.12 -0.15 12.39
CA ALA A 116 -11.43 -0.13 13.68
C ALA A 116 -12.23 0.67 14.71
N ARG A 117 -12.36 0.19 15.95
CA ARG A 117 -13.03 0.93 17.04
C ARG A 117 -12.21 2.10 17.57
N THR A 118 -10.88 2.05 17.42
CA THR A 118 -9.96 3.09 17.91
C THR A 118 -8.79 3.28 16.96
N GLN A 119 -8.11 4.43 17.06
CA GLN A 119 -6.88 4.69 16.31
C GLN A 119 -5.77 3.67 16.61
N LYS A 120 -5.65 3.22 17.87
CA LYS A 120 -4.69 2.18 18.24
C LYS A 120 -4.98 0.84 17.56
N GLU A 121 -6.25 0.48 17.45
CA GLU A 121 -6.68 -0.73 16.74
C GLU A 121 -6.41 -0.62 15.23
N ALA A 122 -6.66 0.54 14.64
CA ALA A 122 -6.34 0.79 13.24
C ALA A 122 -4.86 0.57 12.92
N VAL A 123 -3.96 1.11 13.75
CA VAL A 123 -2.51 0.88 13.63
C VAL A 123 -2.19 -0.61 13.71
N LYS A 124 -2.78 -1.34 14.68
CA LYS A 124 -2.58 -2.79 14.81
C LYS A 124 -3.00 -3.54 13.54
N ILE A 125 -4.17 -3.21 12.98
CA ILE A 125 -4.70 -3.84 11.77
C ILE A 125 -3.75 -3.60 10.59
N SER A 126 -3.37 -2.35 10.30
CA SER A 126 -2.50 -2.03 9.16
C SER A 126 -1.10 -2.63 9.27
N VAL A 127 -0.47 -2.57 10.44
CA VAL A 127 0.86 -3.17 10.66
C VAL A 127 0.82 -4.69 10.48
N ASN A 128 -0.24 -5.34 10.99
CA ASN A 128 -0.41 -6.78 10.82
C ASN A 128 -0.78 -7.17 9.38
N ALA A 129 -1.47 -6.30 8.63
CA ALA A 129 -1.74 -6.49 7.21
C ALA A 129 -0.47 -6.45 6.35
N GLY A 130 0.60 -5.82 6.86
CA GLY A 130 1.91 -5.79 6.23
C GLY A 130 2.41 -4.39 5.84
N ILE A 131 1.77 -3.32 6.30
CA ILE A 131 2.29 -1.95 6.16
C ILE A 131 3.58 -1.78 6.99
N ASP A 132 4.61 -1.17 6.40
CA ASP A 132 5.89 -0.92 7.07
C ASP A 132 6.03 0.53 7.55
N MET A 133 5.45 1.49 6.81
CA MET A 133 5.52 2.92 7.14
C MET A 133 4.15 3.57 7.04
N SER A 134 3.81 4.38 8.04
CA SER A 134 2.57 5.17 8.07
C SER A 134 2.83 6.60 7.62
N MET A 135 2.10 7.08 6.62
CA MET A 135 2.08 8.49 6.24
C MET A 135 1.05 9.24 7.09
N VAL A 136 1.46 9.59 8.32
CA VAL A 136 0.62 10.37 9.25
C VAL A 136 0.74 11.87 8.94
N PRO A 137 -0.37 12.59 8.74
CA PRO A 137 -0.33 13.95 8.21
C PRO A 137 -0.13 15.08 9.23
N TYR A 138 -0.65 14.92 10.45
CA TYR A 138 -0.81 16.05 11.40
C TYR A 138 -0.32 15.76 12.80
N THR A 139 -0.19 14.49 13.17
CA THR A 139 0.37 14.09 14.46
C THR A 139 1.69 13.37 14.19
N GLY A 140 2.81 13.97 14.58
CA GLY A 140 4.10 13.28 14.54
C GLY A 140 4.01 11.93 15.27
N CYS A 141 4.81 10.97 14.84
CA CYS A 141 4.86 9.57 15.29
C CYS A 141 4.38 9.34 16.74
N LYS A 142 3.10 8.97 16.92
CA LYS A 142 2.53 8.49 18.20
C LYS A 142 2.40 6.97 18.21
N THR A 143 3.33 6.23 17.59
CA THR A 143 3.39 4.78 17.84
C THR A 143 3.65 4.57 19.32
N PRO A 144 2.77 3.87 20.07
CA PRO A 144 3.14 3.39 21.38
C PRO A 144 4.38 2.50 21.19
N ALA A 145 5.39 2.68 22.03
CA ALA A 145 6.75 2.15 21.91
C ALA A 145 6.90 0.61 21.79
N ARG A 146 5.84 -0.15 21.55
CA ARG A 146 5.86 -1.60 21.33
C ARG A 146 4.61 -2.05 20.55
N ILE A 147 4.76 -2.21 19.24
CA ILE A 147 3.93 -3.13 18.47
C ILE A 147 4.83 -4.32 18.17
N ARG A 148 4.80 -5.34 19.02
CA ARG A 148 5.41 -6.63 18.68
C ARG A 148 4.45 -7.31 17.70
N LYS A 149 4.94 -7.64 16.50
CA LYS A 149 4.30 -8.64 15.64
C LYS A 149 4.26 -9.93 16.47
N SER A 150 3.05 -10.44 16.72
CA SER A 150 2.82 -11.74 17.35
C SER A 150 3.16 -12.86 16.38
#